data_AF-A0A101LSU5-F1
#
_entry.id   AF-A0A101LSU5-F1
#
_cell.length_a   1.000
_cell.length_b   1.000
_cell.length_c   1.000
_cell.angle_alpha   90.00
_cell.angle_beta   90.00
_cell.angle_gamma   90.00
#
_symmetry.space_group_name_H-M   'P 1'
#
loop_
_entity.id
_entity.type
_entity.pdbx_description
1 polymer ?
#
loop_
_entity_poly.entity_id
_entity_poly.type
_entity_poly.pdbx_seq_one_letter_code
_entity_poly.pdbx_strand_id
1 'polypeptide(L)'
;MWLLVLACTACQEKDSKTVAAPVKKEASFEQRGKASFYARKFHGKETASGETFNNDELVAAHKTLPLGTKVKVTNLENDRAVIVRINDRGPYIRGRIIDLSRAAARRVDMVEDGTTPVKVEKLE
;
A
#
# COMPACT_ATOMS: atom_id res chain seq x y z
N MET A 1 -20.47 -13.93 69.97
CA MET A 1 -19.97 -14.50 68.69
C MET A 1 -21.21 -14.83 67.85
N TRP A 2 -21.79 -13.93 67.05
CA TRP A 2 -21.33 -13.50 65.70
C TRP A 2 -20.98 -14.74 64.84
N LEU A 3 -21.58 -15.05 63.70
CA LEU A 3 -22.35 -14.26 62.73
C LEU A 3 -23.20 -15.21 61.85
N LEU A 4 -24.33 -14.70 61.32
CA LEU A 4 -25.09 -15.27 60.20
C LEU A 4 -24.18 -15.60 59.00
N VAL A 5 -24.38 -16.76 58.37
CA VAL A 5 -23.84 -17.06 57.04
C VAL A 5 -24.85 -16.59 56.00
N LEU A 6 -24.51 -15.49 55.31
CA LEU A 6 -25.25 -14.95 54.17
C LEU A 6 -25.12 -15.90 52.96
N ALA A 7 -26.25 -16.15 52.31
CA ALA A 7 -26.29 -16.71 50.97
C ALA A 7 -25.68 -15.72 49.96
N CYS A 8 -24.78 -16.20 49.10
CA CYS A 8 -24.38 -15.51 47.88
C CYS A 8 -24.58 -16.48 46.71
N THR A 9 -25.74 -16.35 46.06
CA THR A 9 -25.95 -16.79 44.69
C THR A 9 -25.08 -15.94 43.78
N ALA A 10 -24.20 -16.56 42.99
CA ALA A 10 -23.58 -15.93 41.84
C ALA A 10 -23.68 -16.88 40.65
N CYS A 11 -24.58 -16.55 39.73
CA CYS A 11 -24.62 -17.08 38.37
C CYS A 11 -23.28 -16.75 37.69
N GLN A 12 -22.60 -17.76 37.13
CA GLN A 12 -21.49 -17.49 36.21
C GLN A 12 -22.03 -17.35 34.78
N GLU A 13 -21.68 -16.21 34.18
CA GLU A 13 -21.97 -15.82 32.82
C GLU A 13 -21.36 -16.77 31.79
N LYS A 14 -22.11 -16.94 30.70
CA LYS A 14 -21.77 -17.78 29.56
C LYS A 14 -20.66 -17.10 28.76
N ASP A 15 -19.47 -17.69 28.72
CA ASP A 15 -18.46 -17.35 27.73
C ASP A 15 -18.94 -17.81 26.33
N SER A 16 -19.67 -16.92 25.66
CA SER A 16 -20.01 -17.03 24.25
C SER A 16 -18.72 -16.88 23.45
N LYS A 17 -18.06 -18.00 23.13
CA LYS A 17 -17.04 -18.06 22.09
C LYS A 17 -17.71 -17.75 20.75
N THR A 18 -17.76 -16.48 20.39
CA THR A 18 -18.04 -16.04 19.02
C THR A 18 -16.87 -16.50 18.16
N VAL A 19 -17.01 -17.67 17.55
CA VAL A 19 -16.22 -18.09 16.40
C VAL A 19 -16.53 -17.12 15.28
N ALA A 20 -15.65 -16.13 15.09
CA ALA A 20 -15.72 -15.22 13.95
C ALA A 20 -15.60 -16.07 12.67
N ALA A 21 -16.67 -16.07 11.88
CA ALA A 21 -16.70 -16.67 10.55
C ALA A 21 -15.55 -16.11 9.69
N PRO A 22 -14.98 -16.88 8.75
CA PRO A 22 -13.92 -16.40 7.88
C PRO A 22 -14.46 -15.23 7.06
N VAL A 23 -14.02 -14.01 7.38
CA VAL A 23 -14.22 -12.84 6.53
C VAL A 23 -13.60 -13.20 5.19
N LYS A 24 -14.43 -13.25 4.13
CA LYS A 24 -13.95 -13.43 2.76
C LYS A 24 -12.92 -12.34 2.51
N LYS A 25 -11.65 -12.73 2.42
CA LYS A 25 -10.56 -11.84 2.03
C LYS A 25 -10.88 -11.42 0.59
N GLU A 26 -11.40 -10.22 0.41
CA GLU A 26 -11.43 -9.55 -0.89
C GLU A 26 -10.05 -9.77 -1.53
N ALA A 27 -10.01 -10.15 -2.81
CA ALA A 27 -8.77 -10.50 -3.47
C ALA A 27 -7.84 -9.27 -3.49
N SER A 28 -6.97 -9.17 -2.48
CA SER A 28 -6.02 -8.08 -2.33
C SER A 28 -5.06 -8.13 -3.52
N PHE A 29 -5.12 -7.12 -4.38
CA PHE A 29 -4.21 -7.03 -5.53
C PHE A 29 -2.76 -6.99 -5.05
N GLU A 30 -1.97 -7.96 -5.48
CA GLU A 30 -0.51 -8.01 -5.32
C GLU A 30 0.12 -8.20 -6.70
N GLN A 31 1.17 -7.43 -7.00
CA GLN A 31 1.99 -7.61 -8.19
C GLN A 31 3.47 -7.44 -7.86
N ARG A 32 4.31 -8.27 -8.47
CA ARG A 32 5.78 -8.17 -8.37
C ARG A 32 6.39 -7.87 -9.73
N GLY A 33 7.46 -7.10 -9.75
CA GLY A 33 8.14 -6.70 -10.99
C GLY A 33 9.12 -5.56 -10.76
N LYS A 34 9.67 -4.98 -11.83
CA LYS A 34 10.60 -3.86 -11.69
C LYS A 34 9.87 -2.52 -11.54
N ALA A 35 10.34 -1.69 -10.63
CA ALA A 35 10.01 -0.28 -10.58
C ALA A 35 11.05 0.56 -11.32
N SER A 36 10.65 1.75 -11.77
CA SER A 36 11.56 2.86 -12.03
C SER A 36 10.99 4.15 -11.44
N PHE A 37 11.57 5.30 -11.75
CA PHE A 37 11.02 6.59 -11.36
C PHE A 37 11.13 7.64 -12.46
N TYR A 38 10.28 8.66 -12.38
CA TYR A 38 10.23 9.73 -13.38
C TYR A 38 11.52 10.57 -13.42
N ALA A 39 11.94 10.90 -14.64
CA ALA A 39 12.96 11.94 -14.86
C ALA A 39 12.43 13.33 -14.50
N ARG A 40 13.34 14.25 -14.12
CA ARG A 40 12.98 15.63 -13.72
C ARG A 40 12.18 16.38 -14.79
N LYS A 41 12.42 16.09 -16.07
CA LYS A 41 11.74 16.71 -17.23
C LYS A 41 10.21 16.51 -17.28
N PHE A 42 9.66 15.56 -16.51
CA PHE A 42 8.23 15.34 -16.45
C PHE A 42 7.53 16.26 -15.44
N HIS A 43 8.29 16.88 -14.52
CA HIS A 43 7.74 17.81 -13.54
C HIS A 43 6.98 18.94 -14.23
N GLY A 44 5.77 19.25 -13.73
CA GLY A 44 4.91 20.29 -14.30
C GLY A 44 4.11 19.85 -15.53
N LYS A 45 4.23 18.60 -16.00
CA LYS A 45 3.41 18.07 -17.10
C LYS A 45 2.12 17.47 -16.58
N GLU A 46 1.09 17.47 -17.40
CA GLU A 46 -0.18 16.80 -17.09
C GLU A 46 -0.01 15.27 -17.06
N THR A 47 -0.62 14.63 -16.06
CA THR A 47 -0.72 13.17 -15.90
C THR A 47 -2.03 12.64 -16.48
N ALA A 48 -2.18 11.32 -16.60
CA ALA A 48 -3.43 10.71 -17.05
C ALA A 48 -4.64 10.97 -16.13
N SER A 49 -4.46 11.42 -14.88
CA SER A 49 -5.55 11.89 -14.03
C SER A 49 -5.96 13.34 -14.26
N GLY A 50 -5.29 14.05 -15.16
CA GLY A 50 -5.47 15.49 -15.38
C GLY A 50 -4.78 16.36 -14.34
N GLU A 51 -4.04 15.77 -13.40
CA GLU A 51 -3.26 16.51 -12.40
C GLU A 51 -1.89 16.90 -12.96
N THR A 52 -1.37 18.05 -12.55
CA THR A 52 0.03 18.44 -12.83
C THR A 52 0.99 17.55 -12.04
N PHE A 53 1.87 16.85 -12.74
CA PHE A 53 2.85 15.97 -12.13
C PHE A 53 3.84 16.73 -11.25
N ASN A 54 3.89 16.35 -9.97
CA ASN A 54 4.85 16.85 -9.00
C ASN A 54 5.83 15.74 -8.59
N ASN A 55 7.13 15.99 -8.74
CA ASN A 55 8.16 14.99 -8.42
C ASN A 55 8.36 14.83 -6.90
N ASP A 56 7.88 15.78 -6.11
CA ASP A 56 8.01 15.80 -4.65
C ASP A 56 6.80 15.19 -3.93
N GLU A 57 5.74 14.85 -4.66
CA GLU A 57 4.56 14.15 -4.14
C GLU A 57 4.73 12.63 -4.13
N LEU A 58 3.91 11.94 -3.33
CA LEU A 58 3.89 10.48 -3.24
C LEU A 58 2.90 9.88 -4.24
N VAL A 59 3.29 9.93 -5.50
CA VAL A 59 2.48 9.46 -6.63
C VAL A 59 3.24 8.47 -7.52
N ALA A 60 2.50 7.73 -8.35
CA ALA A 60 3.07 6.77 -9.29
C ALA A 60 2.19 6.56 -10.53
N ALA A 61 2.81 6.03 -11.59
CA ALA A 61 2.15 5.52 -12.79
C ALA A 61 1.95 4.01 -12.70
N HIS A 62 0.75 3.53 -13.05
CA HIS A 62 0.47 2.10 -13.21
C HIS A 62 -0.44 1.85 -14.42
N LYS A 63 -0.31 0.66 -15.05
CA LYS A 63 -0.97 0.35 -16.33
C LYS A 63 -2.49 0.23 -16.19
N THR A 64 -2.92 -0.50 -15.16
CA THR A 64 -4.31 -0.98 -15.06
C THR A 64 -5.01 -0.59 -13.76
N LEU A 65 -4.28 -0.08 -12.77
CA LEU A 65 -4.91 0.27 -11.50
C LEU A 65 -5.76 1.55 -11.71
N PRO A 66 -6.97 1.62 -11.13
CA PRO A 66 -7.76 2.84 -11.18
C PRO A 66 -6.96 4.04 -10.68
N LEU A 67 -7.11 5.19 -11.35
CA LEU A 67 -6.52 6.43 -10.86
C LEU A 67 -7.13 6.75 -9.48
N GLY A 68 -6.32 7.31 -8.59
CA GLY A 68 -6.67 7.52 -7.18
C GLY A 68 -6.41 6.33 -6.27
N THR A 69 -6.14 5.12 -6.81
CA THR A 69 -5.83 3.95 -5.98
C THR A 69 -4.58 4.19 -5.15
N LYS A 70 -4.63 3.86 -3.85
CA LYS A 70 -3.44 3.84 -3.00
C LYS A 70 -2.81 2.45 -3.03
N VAL A 71 -1.50 2.41 -3.18
CA VAL A 71 -0.72 1.18 -3.14
C VAL A 71 0.46 1.31 -2.21
N LYS A 72 0.80 0.23 -1.51
CA LYS A 72 2.09 0.07 -0.85
C LYS A 72 3.07 -0.51 -1.85
N VAL A 73 4.22 0.14 -2.00
CA VAL A 73 5.33 -0.31 -2.83
C VAL A 73 6.46 -0.66 -1.90
N THR A 74 6.91 -1.91 -1.95
CA THR A 74 8.02 -2.43 -1.14
C THR A 74 9.18 -2.76 -2.06
N ASN A 75 10.35 -2.17 -1.83
CA ASN A 75 11.59 -2.56 -2.48
C ASN A 75 12.03 -3.92 -1.89
N LEU A 76 12.21 -4.91 -2.76
CA LEU A 76 12.52 -6.29 -2.36
C LEU A 76 14.00 -6.52 -2.04
N GLU A 77 14.87 -5.54 -2.30
CA GLU A 77 16.30 -5.62 -1.99
C GLU A 77 16.62 -5.12 -0.58
N ASN A 78 15.77 -4.28 0.01
CA ASN A 78 16.03 -3.65 1.31
C ASN A 78 14.81 -3.57 2.25
N ASP A 79 13.67 -4.16 1.85
CA ASP A 79 12.40 -4.17 2.58
C ASP A 79 11.78 -2.78 2.89
N ARG A 80 12.34 -1.70 2.34
CA ARG A 80 11.80 -0.35 2.52
C ARG A 80 10.51 -0.21 1.73
N ALA A 81 9.52 0.45 2.32
CA ALA A 81 8.23 0.63 1.71
C ALA A 81 7.73 2.07 1.71
N VAL A 82 6.91 2.40 0.72
CA VAL A 82 6.22 3.70 0.60
C VAL A 82 4.79 3.48 0.15
N ILE A 83 3.87 4.30 0.65
CA ILE A 83 2.50 4.35 0.13
C ILE A 83 2.44 5.48 -0.90
N VAL A 84 1.93 5.17 -2.09
CA VAL A 84 1.74 6.13 -3.18
C VAL A 84 0.32 6.05 -3.73
N ARG A 85 -0.12 7.16 -4.33
CA ARG A 85 -1.37 7.20 -5.09
C ARG A 85 -1.08 7.05 -6.59
N ILE A 86 -1.87 6.24 -7.27
CA ILE A 86 -1.78 6.12 -8.73
C ILE A 86 -2.45 7.35 -9.36
N ASN A 87 -1.70 8.19 -10.05
CA ASN A 87 -2.24 9.35 -10.76
C ASN A 87 -1.89 9.38 -12.26
N ASP A 88 -1.10 8.42 -12.74
CA ASP A 88 -0.69 8.38 -14.13
C ASP A 88 -0.72 6.96 -14.73
N ARG A 89 -0.50 6.87 -16.05
CA ARG A 89 -0.50 5.63 -16.84
C ARG A 89 0.88 5.29 -17.37
N GLY A 90 1.17 3.99 -17.41
CA GLY A 90 2.47 3.43 -17.73
C GLY A 90 2.90 2.45 -16.64
N PRO A 91 4.17 2.03 -16.59
CA PRO A 91 5.22 2.20 -17.60
C PRO A 91 4.96 1.43 -18.89
N TYR A 92 5.27 2.01 -20.05
CA TYR A 92 5.16 1.30 -21.36
C TYR A 92 6.41 0.51 -21.74
N ILE A 93 7.42 0.48 -20.87
CA ILE A 93 8.62 -0.34 -21.05
C ILE A 93 8.33 -1.76 -20.53
N ARG A 94 8.69 -2.77 -21.34
CA ARG A 94 8.54 -4.18 -20.98
C ARG A 94 9.34 -4.51 -19.70
N GLY A 95 8.75 -5.32 -18.82
CA GLY A 95 9.36 -5.74 -17.56
C GLY A 95 9.21 -4.76 -16.39
N ARG A 96 8.74 -3.53 -16.62
CA ARG A 96 8.39 -2.59 -15.54
C ARG A 96 6.90 -2.62 -15.24
N ILE A 97 6.57 -2.50 -13.95
CA ILE A 97 5.19 -2.55 -13.45
C ILE A 97 4.73 -1.22 -12.88
N ILE A 98 5.64 -0.39 -12.37
CA ILE A 98 5.30 0.89 -11.74
C ILE A 98 6.42 1.92 -11.96
N ASP A 99 6.05 3.17 -12.23
CA ASP A 99 6.99 4.30 -12.28
C ASP A 99 6.66 5.26 -11.13
N LEU A 100 7.57 5.40 -10.17
CA LEU A 100 7.41 6.21 -8.97
C LEU A 100 7.76 7.69 -9.23
N SER A 101 7.23 8.60 -8.43
CA SER A 101 7.82 9.93 -8.29
C SER A 101 9.22 9.84 -7.69
N ARG A 102 10.05 10.88 -7.89
CA ARG A 102 11.37 10.92 -7.27
C ARG A 102 11.30 10.93 -5.73
N ALA A 103 10.31 11.58 -5.13
CA ALA A 103 10.10 11.54 -3.69
C ALA A 103 9.71 10.16 -3.15
N ALA A 104 8.96 9.36 -3.91
CA ALA A 104 8.65 7.98 -3.54
C ALA A 104 9.88 7.08 -3.71
N ALA A 105 10.63 7.24 -4.81
CA ALA A 105 11.87 6.51 -5.06
C ALA A 105 12.93 6.72 -3.97
N ARG A 106 13.06 7.95 -3.44
CA ARG A 106 13.94 8.26 -2.30
C ARG A 106 13.55 7.48 -1.03
N ARG A 107 12.26 7.26 -0.78
CA ARG A 107 11.79 6.57 0.44
C ARG A 107 12.08 5.07 0.43
N VAL A 108 12.02 4.46 -0.75
CA VAL A 108 12.38 3.05 -0.97
C VAL A 108 13.84 2.85 -1.36
N ASP A 109 14.63 3.93 -1.34
CA ASP A 109 16.08 3.92 -1.53
C ASP A 109 16.52 3.26 -2.84
N MET A 110 15.94 3.73 -3.95
CA MET A 110 16.22 3.18 -5.30
C MET A 110 16.73 4.23 -6.30
N VAL A 111 17.07 5.43 -5.82
CA VAL A 111 17.42 6.54 -6.71
C VAL A 111 18.74 6.28 -7.43
N GLU A 112 19.73 5.75 -6.72
CA GLU A 112 21.05 5.43 -7.27
C GLU A 112 20.99 4.23 -8.24
N ASP A 113 20.17 3.22 -7.94
CA ASP A 113 20.02 2.02 -8.79
C ASP A 113 19.23 2.31 -10.07
N GLY A 114 18.39 3.34 -10.07
CA GLY A 114 17.50 3.70 -11.18
C GLY A 114 16.26 2.79 -11.29
N THR A 115 16.46 1.48 -11.12
CA THR A 115 15.41 0.46 -11.12
C THR A 115 15.68 -0.60 -10.07
N THR A 116 14.63 -1.12 -9.42
CA THR A 116 14.74 -2.18 -8.41
C THR A 116 13.53 -3.12 -8.51
N PRO A 117 13.65 -4.42 -8.16
CA PRO A 117 12.49 -5.29 -7.97
C PRO A 117 11.62 -4.79 -6.80
N VAL A 118 10.31 -4.69 -7.04
CA VAL A 118 9.34 -4.27 -6.03
C VAL A 118 8.16 -5.23 -5.94
N LYS A 119 7.49 -5.20 -4.79
CA LYS A 119 6.14 -5.71 -4.59
C LYS A 119 5.18 -4.52 -4.45
N VAL A 120 4.08 -4.53 -5.21
CA VAL A 120 3.00 -3.54 -5.20
C VAL A 120 1.77 -4.20 -4.62
N GLU A 121 1.20 -3.62 -3.57
CA GLU A 121 0.02 -4.11 -2.87
C GLU A 121 -1.05 -3.02 -2.84
N LYS A 122 -2.27 -3.31 -3.31
CA LYS A 122 -3.38 -2.36 -3.22
C LYS A 122 -3.85 -2.23 -1.77
N LEU A 123 -4.06 -1.00 -1.33
CA LEU A 123 -4.71 -0.69 -0.07
C LEU A 123 -6.21 -0.49 -0.33
N GLU A 124 -7.05 -1.14 0.46
CA GLU A 124 -8.52 -1.04 0.40
C GLU A 124 -9.02 0.36 0.77
#